data_AF-A0A6C1NWW6-F1
#
_entry.id   AF-A0A6C1NWW6-F1
#
_cell.length_a   1.000
_cell.length_b   1.000
_cell.length_c   1.000
_cell.angle_alpha   90.00
_cell.angle_beta   90.00
_cell.angle_gamma   90.00
#
_symmetry.space_group_name_H-M   'P 1'
#
loop_
_entity.id
_entity.type
_entity.pdbx_description
1 polymer ?
#
loop_
_entity_poly.entity_id
_entity_poly.type
_entity_poly.pdbx_seq_one_letter_code
_entity_poly.pdbx_strand_id
1 'polypeptide(L)'
;MITGYFILAQGLNRIYPKVNIELAEKLLEYSGVLLSEYSVGDNLSKNSFVQRNRIQAGLSNCIVVVETDVKRGTMHTVGFAEKNKRIVACLDHPEKYWNEPTTRGNSLLIDKNRAVPIDFGNIDELIQVINSLEVDPPITL
;
A
#
# COMPACT_ATOMS: atom_id res chain seq x y z
N MET A 1 -20.22 1.53 4.34
CA MET A 1 -19.59 0.54 5.24
C MET A 1 -18.15 0.40 4.78
N ILE A 2 -17.16 0.79 5.58
CA ILE A 2 -15.75 0.69 5.16
C ILE A 2 -15.27 -0.71 5.52
N THR A 3 -15.25 -1.61 4.54
CA THR A 3 -14.64 -2.93 4.68
C THR A 3 -13.17 -2.80 4.28
N GLY A 4 -12.24 -3.05 5.19
CA GLY A 4 -10.80 -2.93 4.96
C GLY A 4 -10.03 -4.21 5.31
N TYR A 5 -8.81 -4.32 4.79
CA TYR A 5 -7.92 -5.46 5.05
C TYR A 5 -6.62 -4.99 5.68
N PHE A 6 -6.23 -5.59 6.80
CA PHE A 6 -4.90 -5.40 7.40
C PHE A 6 -4.08 -6.65 7.16
N ILE A 7 -3.08 -6.52 6.30
CA ILE A 7 -2.17 -7.60 5.98
C ILE A 7 -0.99 -7.53 6.96
N LEU A 8 -0.77 -8.58 7.75
CA LEU A 8 0.22 -8.62 8.82
C LEU A 8 1.51 -9.32 8.39
N ALA A 9 2.64 -8.91 8.98
CA ALA A 9 3.96 -9.51 8.75
C ALA A 9 4.33 -10.56 9.83
N GLN A 10 3.35 -10.95 10.65
CA GLN A 10 3.47 -11.85 11.79
C GLN A 10 2.17 -12.62 11.99
N GLY A 11 2.16 -13.64 12.84
CA GLY A 11 0.97 -14.40 13.17
C GLY A 11 -0.17 -13.55 13.75
N LEU A 12 -1.41 -14.02 13.58
CA LEU A 12 -2.63 -13.32 13.99
C LEU A 12 -2.74 -13.09 15.51
N ASN A 13 -1.93 -13.80 16.31
CA ASN A 13 -1.89 -13.66 17.76
C ASN A 13 -1.23 -12.36 18.25
N ARG A 14 -0.66 -11.54 17.35
CA ARG A 14 0.03 -10.29 17.71
C ARG A 14 -0.17 -9.20 16.67
N ILE A 15 -0.52 -8.00 17.13
CA ILE A 15 -0.45 -6.78 16.33
C ILE A 15 0.89 -6.07 16.53
N TYR A 16 1.49 -5.64 15.43
CA TYR A 16 2.74 -4.88 15.40
C TYR A 16 2.64 -3.80 14.31
N PRO A 17 3.06 -2.56 14.59
CA PRO A 17 3.48 -2.07 15.91
C PRO A 17 2.32 -2.07 16.91
N LYS A 18 2.62 -2.15 18.22
CA LYS A 18 1.60 -2.25 19.29
C LYS A 18 0.61 -1.07 19.29
N VAL A 19 1.05 0.11 18.83
CA VAL A 19 0.20 1.30 18.71
C VAL A 19 -0.99 1.09 17.77
N ASN A 20 -0.93 0.10 16.87
CA ASN A 20 -2.02 -0.20 15.94
C ASN A 20 -3.05 -1.21 16.49
N ILE A 21 -2.97 -1.62 17.76
CA ILE A 21 -3.93 -2.58 18.35
C ILE A 21 -5.35 -2.04 18.27
N GLU A 22 -5.59 -0.82 18.76
CA GLU A 22 -6.92 -0.20 18.76
C GLU A 22 -7.48 -0.04 17.32
N LEU A 23 -6.59 0.23 16.36
CA LEU A 23 -6.98 0.34 14.95
C LEU A 23 -7.36 -1.01 14.36
N ALA A 24 -6.66 -2.09 14.73
CA ALA A 24 -7.00 -3.45 14.31
C ALA A 24 -8.32 -3.93 14.94
N GLU A 25 -8.59 -3.57 16.19
CA GLU A 25 -9.85 -3.86 16.87
C GLU A 25 -11.02 -3.14 16.18
N LYS A 26 -10.88 -1.81 15.94
CA LYS A 26 -11.87 -1.05 15.17
C LYS A 26 -12.11 -1.65 13.79
N LEU A 27 -11.05 -2.07 13.08
CA LEU A 27 -11.20 -2.72 11.78
C LEU A 27 -12.12 -3.94 11.86
N LEU A 28 -11.95 -4.79 12.88
CA LEU A 28 -12.78 -5.98 13.09
C LEU A 28 -14.22 -5.62 13.47
N GLU A 29 -14.42 -4.59 14.29
CA GLU A 29 -15.75 -4.06 14.63
C GLU A 29 -16.53 -3.61 13.38
N TYR A 30 -15.83 -3.03 12.39
CA TYR A 30 -16.42 -2.58 11.13
C TYR A 30 -16.44 -3.66 10.03
N SER A 31 -16.42 -4.94 10.40
CA SER A 31 -16.46 -6.09 9.47
C SER A 31 -15.28 -6.15 8.49
N GLY A 32 -14.14 -5.55 8.84
CA GLY A 32 -12.88 -5.73 8.13
C GLY A 32 -12.17 -7.03 8.51
N VAL A 33 -11.00 -7.26 7.90
CA VAL A 33 -10.28 -8.54 8.01
C VAL A 33 -8.81 -8.34 8.34
N LEU A 34 -8.30 -9.12 9.29
CA LEU A 34 -6.86 -9.33 9.49
C LEU A 34 -6.41 -10.54 8.68
N LEU A 35 -5.40 -10.38 7.84
CA LEU A 35 -4.83 -11.47 7.02
C LEU A 35 -3.35 -11.66 7.35
N SER A 36 -2.92 -12.90 7.51
CA SER A 36 -1.51 -13.25 7.68
C SER A 36 -1.21 -14.62 7.06
N GLU A 37 -0.02 -14.76 6.48
CA GLU A 37 0.53 -16.06 6.04
C GLU A 37 1.44 -16.71 7.10
N TYR A 38 1.62 -16.06 8.26
CA TYR A 38 2.51 -16.52 9.31
C TYR A 38 1.75 -17.26 10.40
N SER A 39 2.36 -18.32 10.92
CA SER A 39 1.80 -19.13 11.99
C SER A 39 1.85 -18.42 13.34
N VAL A 40 1.06 -18.92 14.29
CA VAL A 40 1.12 -18.46 15.68
C VAL A 40 2.51 -18.74 16.23
N GLY A 41 3.19 -17.69 16.71
CA GLY A 41 4.54 -17.79 17.28
C GLY A 41 5.68 -17.51 16.30
N ASP A 42 5.40 -17.31 15.01
CA ASP A 42 6.43 -16.92 14.05
C ASP A 42 7.08 -15.58 14.44
N ASN A 43 8.41 -15.55 14.34
CA ASN A 43 9.18 -14.36 14.67
C ASN A 43 9.05 -13.29 13.57
N LEU A 44 8.79 -12.06 13.99
CA LEU A 44 8.79 -10.90 13.12
C LEU A 44 10.22 -10.63 12.63
N SER A 45 10.41 -10.58 11.32
CA SER A 45 11.71 -10.25 10.71
C SER A 45 11.56 -9.12 9.69
N LYS A 46 12.67 -8.45 9.35
CA LYS A 46 12.68 -7.45 8.25
C LYS A 46 12.19 -8.05 6.93
N ASN A 47 12.56 -9.30 6.66
CA ASN A 47 12.13 -10.01 5.45
C ASN A 47 10.63 -10.28 5.47
N SER A 48 10.03 -10.50 6.63
CA SER A 48 8.59 -10.75 6.74
C SER A 48 7.77 -9.55 6.27
N PHE A 49 8.23 -8.33 6.55
CA PHE A 49 7.59 -7.10 6.04
C PHE A 49 7.65 -7.00 4.52
N VAL A 50 8.81 -7.28 3.92
CA VAL A 50 8.95 -7.23 2.46
C VAL A 50 8.09 -8.30 1.79
N GLN A 51 8.09 -9.52 2.33
CA GLN A 51 7.28 -10.62 1.81
C GLN A 51 5.78 -10.29 1.88
N ARG A 52 5.31 -9.74 3.00
CA ARG A 52 3.92 -9.32 3.19
C ARG A 52 3.45 -8.32 2.13
N ASN A 53 4.31 -7.37 1.74
CA ASN A 53 3.95 -6.31 0.78
C ASN A 53 3.49 -6.86 -0.58
N ARG A 54 3.90 -8.07 -0.97
CA ARG A 54 3.43 -8.72 -2.20
C ARG A 54 1.93 -9.02 -2.17
N ILE A 55 1.40 -9.35 -0.99
CA ILE A 55 -0.02 -9.66 -0.78
C ILE A 55 -0.82 -8.37 -0.88
N GLN A 56 -0.33 -7.28 -0.27
CA GLN A 56 -0.95 -5.97 -0.41
C GLN A 56 -1.05 -5.57 -1.89
N ALA A 57 0.06 -5.66 -2.62
CA ALA A 57 0.07 -5.39 -4.05
C ALA A 57 -0.84 -6.34 -4.86
N GLY A 58 -0.89 -7.62 -4.52
CA GLY A 58 -1.69 -8.61 -5.24
C GLY A 58 -3.20 -8.44 -5.06
N LEU A 59 -3.63 -8.11 -3.83
CA LEU A 59 -5.04 -7.90 -3.47
C LEU A 59 -5.57 -6.54 -3.91
N SER A 60 -4.69 -5.56 -4.16
CA SER A 60 -5.08 -4.22 -4.60
C SER A 60 -5.31 -4.15 -6.11
N ASN A 61 -6.34 -3.43 -6.51
CA ASN A 61 -6.56 -3.02 -7.90
C ASN A 61 -5.56 -1.93 -8.34
N CYS A 62 -5.26 -0.99 -7.43
CA CYS A 62 -4.32 0.11 -7.62
C CYS A 62 -3.53 0.34 -6.32
N ILE A 63 -2.27 0.76 -6.44
CA ILE A 63 -1.42 1.20 -5.33
C ILE A 63 -1.23 2.71 -5.42
N VAL A 64 -1.63 3.42 -4.36
CA VAL A 64 -1.43 4.87 -4.24
C VAL A 64 -0.25 5.14 -3.31
N VAL A 65 0.79 5.76 -3.85
CA VAL A 65 1.98 6.17 -3.10
C VAL A 65 1.86 7.65 -2.71
N VAL A 66 1.65 7.90 -1.42
CA VAL A 66 1.51 9.26 -0.88
C VAL A 66 2.88 9.88 -0.60
N GLU A 67 3.73 9.19 0.16
CA GLU A 67 5.09 9.65 0.48
C GLU A 67 6.05 8.47 0.52
N THR A 68 7.17 8.58 -0.18
CA THR A 68 8.26 7.62 -0.05
C THR A 68 9.64 8.18 -0.45
N ASP A 69 10.67 7.56 0.13
CA ASP A 69 12.06 7.71 -0.31
C ASP A 69 12.40 6.59 -1.32
N VAL A 70 13.43 6.81 -2.13
CA VAL A 70 14.04 5.84 -3.05
C VAL A 70 14.46 4.53 -2.36
N LYS A 71 14.81 4.56 -1.06
CA LYS A 71 15.26 3.39 -0.28
C LYS A 71 14.29 3.00 0.85
N ARG A 72 12.98 3.04 0.60
CA ARG A 72 11.94 2.67 1.59
C ARG A 72 11.17 1.42 1.20
N GLY A 73 10.49 0.83 2.19
CA GLY A 73 9.68 -0.38 2.02
C GLY A 73 8.60 -0.26 0.94
N THR A 74 8.07 0.95 0.72
CA THR A 74 7.07 1.23 -0.31
C THR A 74 7.57 0.88 -1.71
N MET A 75 8.86 1.07 -2.01
CA MET A 75 9.44 0.74 -3.32
C MET A 75 9.39 -0.77 -3.62
N HIS A 76 9.39 -1.62 -2.58
CA HIS A 76 9.14 -3.05 -2.77
C HIS A 76 7.68 -3.31 -3.16
N THR A 77 6.72 -2.63 -2.52
CA THR A 77 5.29 -2.74 -2.87
C THR A 77 5.05 -2.30 -4.31
N VAL A 78 5.65 -1.18 -4.74
CA VAL A 78 5.62 -0.72 -6.13
C VAL A 78 6.19 -1.79 -7.07
N GLY A 79 7.35 -2.35 -6.75
CA GLY A 79 7.94 -3.42 -7.56
C GLY A 79 7.08 -4.69 -7.64
N PHE A 80 6.32 -5.02 -6.60
CA PHE A 80 5.34 -6.12 -6.66
C PHE A 80 4.11 -5.73 -7.49
N ALA A 81 3.63 -4.50 -7.40
CA ALA A 81 2.52 -4.00 -8.19
C ALA A 81 2.84 -4.06 -9.70
N GLU A 82 4.01 -3.56 -10.10
CA GLU A 82 4.49 -3.62 -11.49
C GLU A 82 4.55 -5.05 -12.02
N LYS A 83 5.11 -5.99 -11.22
CA LYS A 83 5.16 -7.42 -11.58
C LYS A 83 3.77 -8.03 -11.77
N ASN A 84 2.81 -7.61 -10.95
CA ASN A 84 1.43 -8.05 -11.02
C ASN A 84 0.57 -7.24 -12.01
N LYS A 85 1.19 -6.35 -12.81
CA LYS A 85 0.50 -5.45 -13.74
C LYS A 85 -0.60 -4.61 -13.06
N ARG A 86 -0.38 -4.26 -11.79
CA ARG A 86 -1.26 -3.35 -11.05
C ARG A 86 -0.86 -1.92 -11.33
N ILE A 87 -1.86 -1.05 -11.33
CA ILE A 87 -1.64 0.38 -11.52
C ILE A 87 -0.97 0.95 -10.28
N VAL A 88 0.04 1.77 -10.50
CA VAL A 88 0.70 2.54 -9.45
C VAL A 88 0.41 4.00 -9.73
N ALA A 89 -0.22 4.66 -8.77
CA ALA A 89 -0.43 6.10 -8.77
C ALA A 89 0.43 6.72 -7.68
N CYS A 90 0.91 7.94 -7.90
CA CYS A 90 1.78 8.61 -6.95
C CYS A 90 1.39 10.08 -6.82
N LEU A 91 1.29 10.56 -5.58
CA LEU A 91 1.03 11.97 -5.32
C LEU A 91 2.19 12.81 -5.89
N ASP A 92 1.86 13.71 -6.81
CA ASP A 92 2.77 14.67 -7.39
C ASP A 92 2.90 15.88 -6.45
N HIS A 93 3.94 15.85 -5.63
CA HIS A 93 4.19 16.91 -4.66
C HIS A 93 4.64 18.19 -5.36
N PRO A 94 4.42 19.38 -4.78
CA PRO A 94 5.01 20.62 -5.29
C PRO A 94 6.53 20.49 -5.48
N GLU A 95 7.07 21.06 -6.57
CA GLU A 95 8.48 20.90 -6.99
C GLU A 95 9.50 21.19 -5.87
N LYS A 96 9.21 22.16 -4.99
CA LYS A 96 10.06 22.48 -3.83
C LYS A 96 10.29 21.31 -2.88
N TYR A 97 9.42 20.30 -2.89
CA TYR A 97 9.53 19.07 -2.10
C TYR A 97 10.12 17.90 -2.88
N TRP A 98 10.37 18.00 -4.20
CA TRP A 98 10.76 16.84 -5.01
C TRP A 98 12.05 16.16 -4.57
N ASN A 99 12.95 16.87 -3.88
CA ASN A 99 14.23 16.33 -3.41
C ASN A 99 14.25 15.98 -1.92
N GLU A 100 13.14 16.18 -1.21
CA GLU A 100 13.06 15.87 0.22
C GLU A 100 13.13 14.35 0.45
N PRO A 101 13.78 13.88 1.54
CA PRO A 101 13.89 12.45 1.81
C PRO A 101 12.55 11.70 1.90
N THR A 102 11.45 12.39 2.17
CA THR A 102 10.10 11.82 2.30
C THR A 102 9.37 11.67 0.97
N THR A 103 9.78 12.36 -0.08
CA THR A 103 9.03 12.51 -1.34
C THR A 103 9.88 12.28 -2.58
N ARG A 104 11.22 12.26 -2.49
CA ARG A 104 12.10 12.01 -3.65
C ARG A 104 11.91 10.65 -4.31
N GLY A 105 11.32 9.69 -3.60
CA GLY A 105 10.87 8.44 -4.21
C GLY A 105 9.65 8.63 -5.10
N ASN A 106 8.72 9.52 -4.75
CA ASN A 106 7.57 9.87 -5.58
C ASN A 106 8.02 10.48 -6.90
N SER A 107 8.85 11.53 -6.85
CA SER A 107 9.37 12.22 -8.04
C SER A 107 10.10 11.24 -8.95
N LEU A 108 10.92 10.34 -8.38
CA LEU A 108 11.60 9.30 -9.14
C LEU A 108 10.62 8.34 -9.85
N LEU A 109 9.52 7.95 -9.21
CA LEU A 109 8.54 7.07 -9.82
C LEU A 109 7.83 7.75 -11.00
N ILE A 110 7.49 9.02 -10.84
CA ILE A 110 6.86 9.84 -11.88
C ILE A 110 7.84 10.05 -13.06
N ASP A 111 9.06 10.51 -12.79
CA ASP A 111 10.10 10.75 -13.81
C ASP A 111 10.45 9.49 -14.64
N LYS A 112 10.35 8.32 -14.01
CA LYS A 112 10.63 7.03 -14.66
C LYS A 112 9.40 6.42 -15.34
N ASN A 113 8.27 7.11 -15.38
CA ASN A 113 6.98 6.61 -15.86
C ASN A 113 6.57 5.28 -15.19
N ARG A 114 6.92 5.13 -13.92
CA ARG A 114 6.59 3.95 -13.09
C ARG A 114 5.33 4.16 -12.25
N ALA A 115 4.84 5.39 -12.17
CA ALA A 115 3.58 5.72 -11.55
C ALA A 115 2.87 6.82 -12.35
N VAL A 116 1.54 6.75 -12.36
CA VAL A 116 0.69 7.83 -12.85
C VAL A 116 0.73 8.96 -11.80
N PRO A 117 1.16 10.18 -12.17
CA PRO A 117 1.08 11.30 -11.26
C PRO A 117 -0.38 11.62 -10.98
N ILE A 118 -0.70 11.80 -9.71
CA ILE A 118 -2.01 12.25 -9.27
C ILE A 118 -1.82 13.51 -8.44
N ASP A 119 -2.59 14.53 -8.77
CA ASP A 119 -2.86 15.65 -7.89
C ASP A 119 -4.29 15.45 -7.39
N PHE A 120 -4.49 15.59 -6.10
CA PHE A 120 -5.83 15.56 -5.53
C PHE A 120 -5.88 16.57 -4.40
N GLY A 121 -6.73 17.59 -4.58
CA GLY A 121 -7.03 18.55 -3.52
C GLY A 121 -7.89 17.92 -2.42
N ASN A 122 -8.58 16.83 -2.74
CA ASN A 122 -9.49 16.12 -1.83
C ASN A 122 -9.63 14.63 -2.18
N ILE A 123 -10.29 13.87 -1.31
CA ILE A 123 -10.42 12.42 -1.44
C ILE A 123 -11.38 11.98 -2.57
N ASP A 124 -12.32 12.83 -2.98
CA ASP A 124 -13.28 12.49 -4.03
C ASP A 124 -12.59 12.44 -5.40
N GLU A 125 -11.65 13.36 -5.65
CA GLU A 125 -10.79 13.33 -6.84
C GLU A 125 -9.95 12.05 -6.90
N LEU A 126 -9.38 11.63 -5.77
CA LEU A 126 -8.65 10.36 -5.69
C LEU A 126 -9.55 9.17 -6.04
N ILE A 127 -10.79 9.15 -5.54
CA ILE A 127 -11.77 8.09 -5.83
C ILE A 127 -12.13 8.07 -7.32
N GLN A 128 -12.32 9.25 -7.94
CA GLN A 128 -12.61 9.34 -9.38
C GLN A 128 -11.44 8.82 -10.22
N VAL A 129 -10.21 9.14 -9.84
CA VAL A 129 -9.02 8.58 -10.49
C VAL A 129 -9.01 7.06 -10.32
N ILE A 130 -9.16 6.53 -9.10
CA ILE A 130 -9.18 5.08 -8.85
C ILE A 130 -10.28 4.37 -9.65
N ASN A 131 -11.47 4.96 -9.77
CA ASN A 131 -12.58 4.36 -10.51
C ASN A 131 -12.40 4.44 -12.03
N SER A 132 -11.69 5.45 -12.55
CA SER A 132 -11.41 5.59 -13.98
C SER A 132 -10.25 4.73 -14.46
N LEU A 133 -9.38 4.33 -13.53
CA LEU A 133 -8.41 3.26 -13.72
C LEU A 133 -9.18 1.93 -13.79
N GLU A 134 -9.76 1.61 -14.95
CA GLU A 134 -10.42 0.32 -15.21
C GLU A 134 -9.50 -0.81 -14.75
N VAL A 135 -9.99 -1.62 -13.80
CA VAL A 135 -9.27 -2.80 -13.36
C VAL A 135 -10.16 -4.00 -13.63
N ASP A 136 -9.62 -4.94 -14.41
CA ASP A 136 -10.22 -6.26 -14.55
C ASP A 136 -10.64 -6.77 -13.17
N PRO A 137 -11.82 -7.40 -13.04
CA PRO A 137 -12.30 -7.90 -11.76
C PRO A 137 -11.21 -8.76 -11.12
N PRO A 138 -11.08 -8.72 -9.78
CA PRO A 138 -10.08 -9.53 -9.09
C PRO A 138 -10.19 -10.97 -9.57
N ILE A 139 -9.04 -11.59 -9.87
CA ILE A 139 -8.95 -12.99 -10.28
C ILE A 139 -9.81 -13.79 -9.30
N THR A 140 -10.92 -14.29 -9.81
CA THR A 140 -11.83 -15.14 -9.03
C THR A 140 -11.06 -16.43 -8.81
N LEU A 141 -10.80 -16.78 -7.54
CA LEU A 141 -10.26 -18.09 -7.17
C LEU A 141 -11.30 -19.18 -7.44
#